data_AF-A0A1D6NEQ3-F1
#
_entry.id   AF-A0A1D6NEQ3-F1
#
_cell.length_a   1.000
_cell.length_b   1.000
_cell.length_c   1.000
_cell.angle_alpha   90.00
_cell.angle_beta   90.00
_cell.angle_gamma   90.00
#
_symmetry.space_group_name_H-M   'P 1'
#
loop_
_entity.id
_entity.type
_entity.pdbx_description
1 polymer ?
#
loop_
_entity_poly.entity_id
_entity_poly.type
_entity_poly.pdbx_seq_one_letter_code
_entity_poly.pdbx_strand_id
1 'polypeptide(L)'
;MAGGARHGSEDDAETTTTNEGRRSSDHAAGATTNYSEHKQLVPFLDMLKYADRTDAALMAVGTVAAVANGMTEPLMTVVFAAVIECFGAGDDATILHRVSKVIMYYIYLGIGTAVSSFLQVSCWTVAGERQSTRLRSLYLEAVLRQDIAFFDVEMTTAEAASRMSADTVLIQDALGEKVGKYIQLLTTFVGGFIIGFIRGWMLALVMLACIPPSILSFATVSRLRAQISRKRQESYEDAGNIVEQTIGAIRTVVSFNGEKKAIAMYNNHIKKAYKATIMEGIITGLGVGSIFFVVFSSYSLAFWYGAKLIISKGYTGGQVINIVFAILVGSMAIGTASPSISAIAEGQSAAQRLFEIINRKPNIDINDTSGIVLEDIEGDVELKDVFFRYPARPEQLILDGLCLQVPSGTTMAIVGESGSGKSTVISMVERFYDPQAGEVLVDGVNIKSLQLQWLRGKISLVSQEPLLFMTSIKDNITYGKADATIEEIKRAAELANAATFIEKLPDVLSETLLIYVSYLSFCQLISCLPPHTGI
;
A
#
# COMPACT_ATOMS: atom_id res chain seq x y z
N MET A 1 -54.20 9.38 -48.29
CA MET A 1 -55.67 9.41 -48.54
C MET A 1 -56.32 9.20 -47.18
N ALA A 2 -56.67 10.30 -46.50
CA ALA A 2 -58.05 10.80 -46.32
C ALA A 2 -58.85 9.89 -45.38
N GLY A 3 -59.45 10.30 -44.27
CA GLY A 3 -59.65 11.56 -43.54
C GLY A 3 -60.05 11.17 -42.10
N GLY A 4 -59.97 12.04 -41.09
CA GLY A 4 -61.10 12.88 -40.62
C GLY A 4 -62.14 12.06 -39.85
N ALA A 5 -62.69 12.41 -38.68
CA ALA A 5 -62.69 13.62 -37.88
C ALA A 5 -63.45 13.36 -36.55
N ARG A 6 -63.12 14.15 -35.51
CA ARG A 6 -64.00 14.83 -34.51
C ARG A 6 -64.95 14.01 -33.60
N HIS A 7 -64.77 14.18 -32.28
CA HIS A 7 -65.64 14.89 -31.28
C HIS A 7 -66.62 13.93 -30.59
N GLY A 8 -66.94 14.00 -29.29
CA GLY A 8 -66.64 14.89 -28.16
C GLY A 8 -66.97 14.14 -26.85
N SER A 9 -66.46 14.57 -25.68
CA SER A 9 -67.23 15.06 -24.51
C SER A 9 -68.40 14.15 -24.08
N GLU A 10 -68.55 13.66 -22.85
CA GLU A 10 -68.26 14.21 -21.51
C GLU A 10 -68.59 13.12 -20.45
N ASP A 11 -68.28 13.40 -19.18
CA ASP A 11 -68.76 12.77 -17.92
C ASP A 11 -68.01 11.59 -17.29
N ASP A 12 -67.11 11.96 -16.36
CA ASP A 12 -67.15 11.71 -14.91
C ASP A 12 -67.29 10.30 -14.28
N ALA A 13 -66.32 10.08 -13.38
CA ALA A 13 -66.40 9.44 -12.06
C ALA A 13 -66.27 7.90 -11.92
N GLU A 14 -65.21 7.57 -11.16
CA GLU A 14 -65.06 6.48 -10.18
C GLU A 14 -65.27 5.03 -10.62
N THR A 15 -64.16 4.27 -10.60
CA THR A 15 -64.24 2.86 -10.17
C THR A 15 -62.98 2.45 -9.43
N THR A 16 -63.16 2.30 -8.11
CA THR A 16 -62.31 1.57 -7.18
C THR A 16 -62.43 0.08 -7.47
N THR A 17 -61.34 -0.65 -7.69
CA THR A 17 -61.21 -2.07 -7.28
C THR A 17 -59.74 -2.50 -7.31
N THR A 18 -59.21 -2.68 -6.10
CA THR A 18 -58.45 -3.86 -5.62
C THR A 18 -57.64 -4.68 -6.64
N ASN A 19 -56.32 -4.76 -6.43
CA ASN A 19 -55.66 -6.05 -6.59
C ASN A 19 -54.59 -6.26 -5.50
N GLU A 20 -54.93 -7.17 -4.60
CA GLU A 20 -54.04 -7.82 -3.64
C GLU A 20 -52.97 -8.63 -4.37
N GLY A 21 -51.80 -8.80 -3.73
CA GLY A 21 -50.90 -9.92 -4.04
C GLY A 21 -49.48 -9.57 -4.44
N ARG A 22 -48.68 -9.03 -3.50
CA ARG A 22 -47.35 -9.59 -3.16
C ARG A 22 -46.75 -8.87 -1.93
N ARG A 23 -47.12 -9.37 -0.75
CA ARG A 23 -46.30 -9.29 0.47
C ARG A 23 -45.35 -10.49 0.49
N SER A 24 -44.06 -10.23 0.66
CA SER A 24 -43.11 -10.97 1.51
C SER A 24 -41.68 -10.92 0.96
N SER A 25 -40.87 -9.98 1.48
CA SER A 25 -39.46 -10.20 1.84
C SER A 25 -38.86 -8.90 2.39
N ASP A 26 -39.41 -8.38 3.49
CA ASP A 26 -38.71 -7.46 4.38
C ASP A 26 -38.22 -8.29 5.56
N HIS A 27 -36.92 -8.60 5.60
CA HIS A 27 -36.12 -8.69 6.83
C HIS A 27 -34.63 -8.92 6.53
N ALA A 28 -33.81 -8.11 7.23
CA ALA A 28 -32.37 -8.24 7.44
C ALA A 28 -31.43 -7.93 6.25
N ALA A 29 -31.54 -6.72 5.68
CA ALA A 29 -30.35 -6.04 5.16
C ALA A 29 -29.56 -5.52 6.38
N GLY A 30 -28.53 -6.26 6.78
CA GLY A 30 -27.57 -5.82 7.79
C GLY A 30 -26.98 -4.48 7.36
N ALA A 31 -27.14 -3.48 8.22
CA ALA A 31 -26.56 -2.16 8.05
C ALA A 31 -25.03 -2.29 7.97
N THR A 32 -24.48 -2.24 6.75
CA THR A 32 -23.08 -1.85 6.54
C THR A 32 -23.00 -0.36 6.84
N THR A 33 -22.83 -0.04 8.11
CA THR A 33 -22.35 1.28 8.54
C THR A 33 -20.99 1.52 7.88
N ASN A 34 -21.00 2.26 6.77
CA ASN A 34 -19.83 2.94 6.23
C ASN A 34 -19.35 3.95 7.27
N TYR A 35 -18.57 3.50 8.25
CA TYR A 35 -17.66 4.36 8.98
C TYR A 35 -16.41 4.54 8.13
N SER A 36 -16.45 5.47 7.18
CA SER A 36 -15.22 6.14 6.76
C SER A 36 -14.83 7.09 7.89
N GLU A 37 -14.24 6.55 8.96
CA GLU A 37 -13.46 7.37 9.87
C GLU A 37 -12.41 8.08 9.02
N HIS A 38 -12.46 9.41 8.98
CA HIS A 38 -11.35 10.23 8.55
C HIS A 38 -10.20 10.02 9.54
N LYS A 39 -9.54 8.86 9.42
CA LYS A 39 -8.28 8.56 10.10
C LYS A 39 -7.31 9.67 9.70
N GLN A 40 -6.92 10.49 10.68
CA GLN A 40 -6.08 11.66 10.46
C GLN A 40 -4.77 11.21 9.82
N LEU A 41 -4.47 11.71 8.62
CA LEU A 41 -3.21 11.42 7.93
C LEU A 41 -2.04 11.75 8.85
N VAL A 42 -1.05 10.87 8.90
CA VAL A 42 0.18 11.13 9.66
C VAL A 42 0.85 12.37 9.06
N PRO A 43 1.15 13.41 9.87
CA PRO A 43 1.92 14.55 9.40
C PRO A 43 3.24 14.10 8.77
N PHE A 44 3.64 14.73 7.66
CA PHE A 44 4.86 14.33 6.94
C PHE A 44 6.11 14.30 7.84
N LEU A 45 6.22 15.24 8.79
CA LEU A 45 7.33 15.27 9.76
C LEU A 45 7.34 14.06 10.68
N ASP A 46 6.19 13.50 11.03
CA ASP A 46 6.10 12.32 11.87
C ASP A 46 6.51 11.05 11.11
N MET A 47 6.40 11.04 9.78
CA MET A 47 6.96 9.97 8.95
C MET A 47 8.50 9.92 9.03
N LEU A 48 9.14 11.07 9.28
CA LEU A 48 10.60 11.18 9.43
C LEU A 48 11.09 10.88 10.84
N LYS A 49 10.22 10.49 11.79
CA LYS A 49 10.58 10.20 13.18
C LYS A 49 11.70 9.16 13.34
N TYR A 50 11.81 8.24 12.39
CA TYR A 50 12.81 7.16 12.41
C TYR A 50 14.10 7.48 11.64
N ALA A 51 14.24 8.68 11.09
CA ALA A 51 15.45 9.13 10.41
C ALA A 51 16.63 9.27 11.38
N ASP A 52 17.77 8.70 11.01
CA ASP A 52 19.02 8.87 11.75
C ASP A 52 19.76 10.17 11.36
N ARG A 53 20.91 10.43 11.98
CA ARG A 53 21.73 11.62 11.67
C ARG A 53 22.30 11.60 10.25
N THR A 54 22.55 10.41 9.71
CA THR A 54 23.05 10.24 8.33
C THR A 54 21.94 10.49 7.32
N ASP A 55 20.72 10.03 7.60
CA ASP A 55 19.53 10.30 6.81
C ASP A 55 19.22 11.80 6.79
N ALA A 56 19.32 12.47 7.94
CA ALA A 56 19.17 13.92 8.02
C ALA A 56 20.23 14.67 7.18
N ALA A 57 21.49 14.24 7.22
CA ALA A 57 22.55 14.82 6.39
C ALA A 57 22.31 14.58 4.90
N LEU A 58 21.90 13.36 4.51
CA LEU A 58 21.55 13.03 3.13
C LEU A 58 20.36 13.86 2.64
N MET A 59 19.30 13.98 3.43
CA MET A 59 18.15 14.81 3.07
C MET A 59 18.54 16.29 2.92
N ALA A 60 19.41 16.81 3.78
CA ALA A 60 19.91 18.19 3.67
C ALA A 60 20.68 18.42 2.37
N VAL A 61 21.65 17.54 2.05
CA VAL A 61 22.42 17.60 0.79
C VAL A 61 21.49 17.44 -0.41
N GLY A 62 20.59 16.47 -0.37
CA GLY A 62 19.60 16.20 -1.42
C GLY A 62 18.65 17.38 -1.64
N THR A 63 18.30 18.12 -0.59
CA THR A 63 17.45 19.33 -0.67
C THR A 63 18.19 20.47 -1.35
N VAL A 64 19.42 20.74 -0.95
CA VAL A 64 20.25 21.78 -1.58
C VAL A 64 20.48 21.45 -3.06
N ALA A 65 20.77 20.18 -3.36
CA ALA A 65 20.93 19.70 -4.73
C ALA A 65 19.63 19.78 -5.55
N ALA A 66 18.47 19.49 -4.95
CA ALA A 66 17.17 19.65 -5.59
C ALA A 66 16.86 21.10 -5.96
N VAL A 67 17.19 22.05 -5.06
CA VAL A 67 17.06 23.48 -5.32
C VAL A 67 17.99 23.90 -6.46
N ALA A 68 19.26 23.48 -6.43
CA ALA A 68 20.21 23.76 -7.49
C ALA A 68 19.75 23.21 -8.86
N ASN A 69 19.29 21.96 -8.89
CA ASN A 69 18.76 21.32 -10.10
C ASN A 69 17.45 21.97 -10.58
N GLY A 70 16.61 22.46 -9.66
CA GLY A 70 15.40 23.20 -10.00
C GLY A 70 15.70 24.54 -10.69
N MET A 71 16.85 25.14 -10.41
CA MET A 71 17.32 26.37 -11.05
C MET A 71 17.96 26.19 -12.41
N THR A 72 18.23 24.95 -12.81
CA THR A 72 18.79 24.67 -14.14
C THR A 72 17.91 25.20 -15.26
N GLU A 73 16.61 24.88 -15.28
CA GLU A 73 15.74 25.27 -16.40
C GLU A 73 15.60 26.80 -16.51
N PRO A 74 15.32 27.56 -15.43
CA PRO A 74 15.25 29.03 -15.52
C PRO A 74 16.60 29.69 -15.84
N LEU A 75 17.73 29.13 -15.40
CA LEU A 75 19.05 29.63 -15.81
C LEU A 75 19.34 29.32 -17.28
N MET A 76 18.88 28.17 -17.79
CA MET A 76 19.02 27.81 -19.19
C MET A 76 18.31 28.81 -20.11
N THR A 77 17.14 29.34 -19.73
CA THR A 77 16.45 30.39 -20.51
C THR A 77 17.24 31.71 -20.54
N VAL A 78 17.95 32.04 -19.46
CA VAL A 78 18.84 33.22 -19.41
C VAL A 78 20.02 33.07 -20.36
N VAL A 79 20.68 31.91 -20.34
CA VAL A 79 21.81 31.63 -21.24
C VAL A 79 21.35 31.60 -22.69
N PHE A 80 20.19 30.99 -22.97
CA PHE A 80 19.59 30.96 -24.31
C PHE A 80 19.28 32.37 -24.83
N ALA A 81 18.71 33.24 -23.98
CA ALA A 81 18.44 34.62 -24.32
C ALA A 81 19.71 35.42 -24.66
N ALA A 82 20.81 35.16 -23.96
CA ALA A 82 22.10 35.78 -24.25
C ALA A 82 22.62 35.38 -25.65
N VAL A 83 22.39 34.15 -26.09
CA VAL A 83 22.72 33.71 -27.47
C VAL A 83 21.93 34.54 -28.48
N ILE A 84 20.62 34.71 -28.28
CA ILE A 84 19.76 35.48 -29.18
C ILE A 84 20.21 36.95 -29.26
N GLU A 85 20.61 37.55 -28.13
CA GLU A 85 21.15 38.91 -28.10
C GLU A 85 22.47 39.04 -28.88
N CYS A 86 23.33 38.01 -28.85
CA CYS A 86 24.57 38.01 -29.63
C CYS A 86 24.30 38.06 -31.13
N PHE A 87 23.32 37.29 -31.63
CA PHE A 87 22.94 37.29 -33.04
C PHE A 87 22.19 38.57 -33.46
N GLY A 88 21.48 39.21 -32.53
CA GLY A 88 20.76 40.46 -32.79
C GLY A 88 21.64 41.71 -32.94
N ALA A 89 22.92 41.66 -32.54
CA ALA A 89 23.82 42.82 -32.46
C ALA A 89 24.55 43.18 -33.79
N GLY A 90 24.44 42.36 -34.84
CA GLY A 90 24.80 42.73 -36.21
C GLY A 90 26.29 42.94 -36.56
N ASP A 91 27.23 42.54 -35.70
CA ASP A 91 28.68 42.66 -35.96
C ASP A 91 29.35 41.28 -36.12
N ASP A 92 29.54 40.86 -37.37
CA ASP A 92 30.04 39.52 -37.74
C ASP A 92 31.41 39.18 -37.12
N ALA A 93 32.27 40.17 -36.87
CA ALA A 93 33.60 39.95 -36.31
C ALA A 93 33.58 39.62 -34.81
N THR A 94 32.57 40.08 -34.05
CA THR A 94 32.50 39.87 -32.59
C THR A 94 31.47 38.81 -32.17
N ILE A 95 30.59 38.37 -33.07
CA ILE A 95 29.59 37.33 -32.81
C ILE A 95 30.26 36.02 -32.37
N LEU A 96 31.29 35.55 -33.08
CA LEU A 96 31.94 34.27 -32.78
C LEU A 96 32.54 34.24 -31.36
N HIS A 97 33.17 35.34 -30.95
CA HIS A 97 33.77 35.47 -29.62
C HIS A 97 32.70 35.52 -28.51
N ARG A 98 31.62 36.27 -28.73
CA ARG A 98 30.49 36.37 -27.77
C ARG A 98 29.76 35.04 -27.62
N VAL A 99 29.45 34.37 -28.73
CA VAL A 99 28.79 33.05 -28.72
C VAL A 99 29.67 32.01 -28.04
N SER A 100 30.98 32.00 -28.31
CA SER A 100 31.92 31.07 -27.65
C SER A 100 31.90 31.22 -26.12
N LYS A 101 31.81 32.45 -25.62
CA LYS A 101 31.67 32.71 -24.17
C LYS A 101 30.35 32.20 -23.60
N VAL A 102 29.25 32.33 -24.34
CA VAL A 102 27.93 31.82 -23.92
C VAL A 102 27.87 30.29 -23.94
N ILE A 103 28.54 29.64 -24.90
CA ILE A 103 28.67 28.17 -24.93
C ILE A 103 29.39 27.66 -23.67
N MET A 104 30.41 28.37 -23.16
CA MET A 104 31.06 27.98 -21.90
C MET A 104 30.07 28.00 -20.73
N TYR A 105 29.14 28.96 -20.66
CA TYR A 105 28.09 28.95 -19.63
C TYR A 105 27.15 27.76 -19.75
N TYR A 106 26.82 27.30 -20.97
CA TYR A 106 26.06 26.06 -21.18
C TYR A 106 26.81 24.84 -20.65
N ILE A 107 28.12 24.75 -20.88
CA ILE A 107 28.94 23.64 -20.37
C ILE A 107 28.98 23.65 -18.85
N TYR A 108 29.22 24.81 -18.22
CA TYR A 108 29.24 24.93 -16.77
C TYR A 108 27.87 24.61 -16.14
N LEU A 109 26.79 25.09 -16.75
CA LEU A 109 25.43 24.76 -16.32
C LEU A 109 25.14 23.26 -16.46
N GLY A 110 25.58 22.63 -17.55
CA GLY A 110 25.42 21.20 -17.79
C GLY A 110 26.16 20.34 -16.74
N ILE A 111 27.42 20.66 -16.45
CA ILE A 111 28.20 19.97 -15.41
C ILE A 111 27.55 20.17 -14.04
N GLY A 112 27.17 21.41 -13.71
CA GLY A 112 26.50 21.72 -12.44
C GLY A 112 25.16 20.98 -12.29
N THR A 113 24.39 20.86 -13.37
CA THR A 113 23.13 20.11 -13.41
C THR A 113 23.37 18.62 -13.22
N ALA A 114 24.36 18.05 -13.90
CA ALA A 114 24.69 16.62 -13.78
C ALA A 114 25.07 16.25 -12.33
N VAL A 115 25.90 17.08 -11.68
CA VAL A 115 26.28 16.88 -10.28
C VAL A 115 25.08 17.07 -9.35
N SER A 116 24.28 18.13 -9.57
CA SER A 116 23.12 18.43 -8.71
C SER A 116 22.02 17.37 -8.85
N SER A 117 21.74 16.90 -10.06
CA SER A 117 20.72 15.85 -10.29
C SER A 117 21.16 14.51 -9.70
N PHE A 118 22.44 14.15 -9.84
CA PHE A 118 23.00 12.95 -9.23
C PHE A 118 22.89 13.02 -7.70
N LEU A 119 23.39 14.08 -7.08
CA LEU A 119 23.32 14.24 -5.62
C LEU A 119 21.87 14.28 -5.11
N GLN A 120 20.98 14.97 -5.80
CA GLN A 120 19.56 15.01 -5.46
C GLN A 120 18.96 13.60 -5.42
N VAL A 121 19.03 12.86 -6.54
CA VAL A 121 18.37 11.56 -6.65
C VAL A 121 19.04 10.55 -5.72
N SER A 122 20.37 10.46 -5.72
CA SER A 122 21.09 9.50 -4.88
C SER A 122 20.85 9.73 -3.39
N CYS A 123 20.94 10.98 -2.90
CA CYS A 123 20.75 11.25 -1.47
C CYS A 123 19.30 10.95 -1.01
N TRP A 124 18.30 11.36 -1.78
CA TRP A 124 16.89 11.11 -1.43
C TRP A 124 16.53 9.62 -1.53
N THR A 125 16.97 8.92 -2.58
CA THR A 125 16.71 7.48 -2.74
C THR A 125 17.38 6.67 -1.62
N VAL A 126 18.63 6.98 -1.26
CA VAL A 126 19.33 6.26 -0.17
C VAL A 126 18.67 6.55 1.18
N ALA A 127 18.31 7.80 1.48
CA ALA A 127 17.62 8.15 2.72
C ALA A 127 16.24 7.48 2.83
N GLY A 128 15.49 7.38 1.71
CA GLY A 128 14.21 6.67 1.66
C GLY A 128 14.34 5.16 1.88
N GLU A 129 15.32 4.51 1.25
CA GLU A 129 15.57 3.06 1.41
C GLU A 129 15.99 2.69 2.83
N ARG A 130 16.90 3.48 3.44
CA ARG A 130 17.36 3.26 4.82
C ARG A 130 16.20 3.33 5.81
N GLN A 131 15.37 4.37 5.69
CA GLN A 131 14.20 4.56 6.55
C GLN A 131 13.15 3.47 6.33
N SER A 132 12.86 3.10 5.08
CA SER A 132 11.91 2.02 4.77
C SER A 132 12.37 0.66 5.28
N THR A 133 13.66 0.34 5.15
CA THR A 133 14.24 -0.90 5.69
C THR A 133 14.12 -0.96 7.21
N ARG A 134 14.42 0.13 7.91
CA ARG A 134 14.24 0.22 9.37
C ARG A 134 12.78 0.04 9.75
N LEU A 135 11.87 0.67 9.01
CA LEU A 135 10.44 0.58 9.27
C LEU A 135 9.90 -0.84 9.02
N ARG A 136 10.37 -1.54 7.97
CA ARG A 136 10.06 -2.95 7.71
C ARG A 136 10.43 -3.85 8.90
N SER A 137 11.63 -3.64 9.47
CA SER A 137 12.07 -4.39 10.65
C SER A 137 11.18 -4.14 11.87
N LEU A 138 10.91 -2.87 12.18
CA LEU A 138 10.06 -2.49 13.32
C LEU A 138 8.62 -2.99 13.15
N TYR A 139 8.10 -2.94 11.93
CA TYR A 139 6.78 -3.45 11.62
C TYR A 139 6.71 -4.97 11.82
N LEU A 140 7.68 -5.72 11.28
CA LEU A 140 7.72 -7.18 11.44
C LEU A 140 7.82 -7.58 12.93
N GLU A 141 8.70 -6.91 13.68
CA GLU A 141 8.83 -7.11 15.12
C GLU A 141 7.51 -6.83 15.85
N ALA A 142 6.85 -5.71 15.51
CA ALA A 142 5.57 -5.35 16.11
C ALA A 142 4.44 -6.33 15.76
N VAL A 143 4.39 -6.83 14.52
CA VAL A 143 3.40 -7.84 14.09
C VAL A 143 3.62 -9.16 14.84
N LEU A 144 4.85 -9.65 14.95
CA LEU A 144 5.17 -10.90 15.65
C LEU A 144 4.93 -10.82 17.17
N ARG A 145 4.94 -9.61 17.74
CA ARG A 145 4.62 -9.37 19.15
C ARG A 145 3.12 -9.40 19.44
N GLN A 146 2.24 -9.24 18.44
CA GLN A 146 0.79 -9.16 18.67
C GLN A 146 0.22 -10.49 19.18
N ASP A 147 -0.84 -10.37 19.99
CA ASP A 147 -1.59 -11.51 20.53
C ASP A 147 -2.46 -12.18 19.44
N ILE A 148 -2.88 -13.43 19.67
CA ILE A 148 -3.64 -14.20 18.67
C ILE A 148 -5.01 -13.57 18.39
N ALA A 149 -5.64 -12.94 19.38
CA ALA A 149 -6.92 -12.26 19.19
C ALA A 149 -6.85 -11.12 18.17
N PHE A 150 -5.71 -10.43 18.06
CA PHE A 150 -5.47 -9.45 17.01
C PHE A 150 -5.59 -10.06 15.60
N PHE A 151 -5.06 -11.27 15.40
CA PHE A 151 -5.12 -11.96 14.10
C PHE A 151 -6.50 -12.55 13.77
N ASP A 152 -7.33 -12.76 14.77
CA ASP A 152 -8.71 -13.24 14.59
C ASP A 152 -9.68 -12.14 14.17
N VAL A 153 -9.44 -10.89 14.60
CA VAL A 153 -10.41 -9.78 14.49
C VAL A 153 -9.90 -8.64 13.60
N GLU A 154 -8.66 -8.20 13.81
CA GLU A 154 -8.18 -6.94 13.25
C GLU A 154 -7.34 -7.13 11.98
N MET A 155 -6.53 -8.19 11.90
CA MET A 155 -5.61 -8.36 10.78
C MET A 155 -5.45 -9.82 10.34
N THR A 156 -5.67 -10.07 9.05
CA THR A 156 -5.38 -11.39 8.47
C THR A 156 -3.88 -11.57 8.21
N THR A 157 -3.40 -12.81 8.20
CA THR A 157 -1.99 -13.13 7.89
C THR A 157 -1.58 -12.67 6.48
N ALA A 158 -2.48 -12.79 5.50
CA ALA A 158 -2.27 -12.30 4.14
C ALA A 158 -2.15 -10.77 4.09
N GLU A 159 -2.99 -10.07 4.86
CA GLU A 159 -2.93 -8.62 4.98
C GLU A 159 -1.64 -8.14 5.65
N ALA A 160 -1.18 -8.82 6.70
CA ALA A 160 0.09 -8.53 7.37
C ALA A 160 1.27 -8.56 6.39
N ALA A 161 1.34 -9.62 5.56
CA ALA A 161 2.38 -9.79 4.53
C ALA A 161 2.26 -8.78 3.39
N SER A 162 1.02 -8.48 2.98
CA SER A 162 0.73 -7.46 1.96
C SER A 162 1.16 -6.06 2.42
N ARG A 163 0.79 -5.64 3.63
CA ARG A 163 1.22 -4.36 4.22
C ARG A 163 2.74 -4.26 4.31
N MET A 164 3.43 -5.34 4.68
CA MET A 164 4.90 -5.35 4.70
C MET A 164 5.52 -5.10 3.32
N SER A 165 4.93 -5.63 2.25
CA SER A 165 5.51 -5.56 0.90
C SER A 165 5.04 -4.34 0.08
N ALA A 166 3.78 -3.93 0.24
CA ALA A 166 3.17 -2.86 -0.54
C ALA A 166 3.26 -1.49 0.18
N ASP A 167 2.79 -1.40 1.43
CA ASP A 167 2.73 -0.12 2.14
C ASP A 167 4.13 0.44 2.44
N THR A 168 5.13 -0.43 2.68
CA THR A 168 6.51 0.02 2.91
C THR A 168 7.17 0.59 1.66
N VAL A 169 6.75 0.15 0.46
CA VAL A 169 7.18 0.71 -0.82
C VAL A 169 6.53 2.07 -1.06
N LEU A 170 5.25 2.23 -0.71
CA LEU A 170 4.59 3.55 -0.78
C LEU A 170 5.27 4.57 0.14
N ILE A 171 5.63 4.17 1.36
CA ILE A 171 6.38 5.03 2.29
C ILE A 171 7.78 5.35 1.74
N GLN A 172 8.45 4.37 1.14
CA GLN A 172 9.75 4.58 0.51
C GLN A 172 9.69 5.60 -0.63
N ASP A 173 8.69 5.51 -1.52
CA ASP A 173 8.51 6.46 -2.62
C ASP A 173 8.19 7.87 -2.08
N ALA A 174 7.35 7.94 -1.04
CA ALA A 174 6.95 9.18 -0.39
C ALA A 174 8.07 9.86 0.42
N LEU A 175 9.01 9.11 0.99
CA LEU A 175 10.16 9.64 1.74
C LEU A 175 11.42 9.79 0.88
N GLY A 176 11.40 9.24 -0.34
CA GLY A 176 12.55 9.19 -1.23
C GLY A 176 12.49 10.23 -2.36
N GLU A 177 12.57 9.74 -3.60
CA GLU A 177 12.74 10.56 -4.81
C GLU A 177 11.64 11.63 -4.97
N LYS A 178 10.40 11.32 -4.60
CA LYS A 178 9.25 12.22 -4.85
C LYS A 178 9.35 13.54 -4.11
N VAL A 179 9.91 13.55 -2.90
CA VAL A 179 10.14 14.78 -2.12
C VAL A 179 11.18 15.65 -2.81
N GLY A 180 12.31 15.04 -3.18
CA GLY A 180 13.35 15.71 -3.96
C GLY A 180 12.79 16.29 -5.26
N LYS A 181 11.97 15.53 -5.98
CA LYS A 181 11.34 15.97 -7.22
C LYS A 181 10.36 17.13 -6.99
N TYR A 182 9.57 17.07 -5.93
CA TYR A 182 8.65 18.14 -5.54
C TYR A 182 9.41 19.45 -5.26
N ILE A 183 10.51 19.39 -4.48
CA ILE A 183 11.36 20.55 -4.19
C ILE A 183 11.97 21.13 -5.47
N GLN A 184 12.45 20.28 -6.38
CA GLN A 184 12.97 20.71 -7.68
C GLN A 184 11.90 21.49 -8.45
N LEU A 185 10.70 20.91 -8.61
CA LEU A 185 9.63 21.50 -9.40
C LEU A 185 9.10 22.79 -8.78
N LEU A 186 9.00 22.85 -7.45
CA LEU A 186 8.67 24.07 -6.72
C LEU A 186 9.72 25.15 -6.94
N THR A 187 11.00 24.78 -6.92
CA THR A 187 12.11 25.70 -7.16
C THR A 187 12.07 26.21 -8.60
N THR A 188 11.87 25.34 -9.59
CA THR A 188 11.70 25.72 -11.01
C THR A 188 10.54 26.69 -11.21
N PHE A 189 9.40 26.44 -10.56
CA PHE A 189 8.27 27.37 -10.53
C PHE A 189 8.72 28.73 -10.01
N VAL A 190 9.20 28.80 -8.76
CA VAL A 190 9.57 30.06 -8.10
C VAL A 190 10.66 30.82 -8.87
N GLY A 191 11.74 30.16 -9.29
CA GLY A 191 12.82 30.87 -10.01
C GLY A 191 12.46 31.26 -11.43
N GLY A 192 11.55 30.53 -12.10
CA GLY A 192 10.99 30.97 -13.39
C GLY A 192 10.30 32.33 -13.28
N PHE A 193 9.47 32.52 -12.24
CA PHE A 193 8.85 33.83 -11.95
C PHE A 193 9.87 34.87 -11.53
N ILE A 194 10.78 34.55 -10.61
CA ILE A 194 11.80 35.51 -10.14
C ILE A 194 12.62 36.04 -11.32
N ILE A 195 13.13 35.16 -12.19
CA ILE A 195 13.91 35.57 -13.37
C ILE A 195 13.05 36.40 -14.33
N GLY A 196 11.79 36.00 -14.58
CA GLY A 196 10.87 36.74 -15.43
C GLY A 196 10.60 38.16 -14.93
N PHE A 197 10.31 38.33 -13.63
CA PHE A 197 10.05 39.64 -13.04
C PHE A 197 11.30 40.54 -12.99
N ILE A 198 12.48 39.97 -12.72
CA ILE A 198 13.76 40.72 -12.72
C ILE A 198 14.07 41.23 -14.13
N ARG A 199 13.85 40.40 -15.17
CA ARG A 199 14.19 40.77 -16.56
C ARG A 199 13.21 41.74 -17.18
N GLY A 200 11.93 41.68 -16.82
CA GLY A 200 10.94 42.60 -17.36
C GLY A 200 9.56 42.40 -16.79
N TRP A 201 9.27 43.14 -15.71
CA TRP A 201 8.00 43.04 -14.98
C TRP A 201 6.75 43.32 -15.83
N MET A 202 6.81 44.22 -16.84
CA MET A 202 5.64 44.54 -17.68
C MET A 202 5.13 43.33 -18.48
N LEU A 203 6.05 42.59 -19.13
CA LEU A 203 5.69 41.37 -19.87
C LEU A 203 5.39 40.21 -18.93
N ALA A 204 6.08 40.13 -17.78
CA ALA A 204 5.83 39.11 -16.77
C ALA A 204 4.39 39.18 -16.20
N LEU A 205 3.84 40.38 -15.99
CA LEU A 205 2.45 40.56 -15.54
C LEU A 205 1.44 40.07 -16.59
N VAL A 206 1.71 40.29 -17.88
CA VAL A 206 0.84 39.77 -18.96
C VAL A 206 0.88 38.25 -18.97
N MET A 207 2.06 37.65 -18.83
CA MET A 207 2.20 36.20 -18.72
C MET A 207 1.51 35.62 -17.48
N LEU A 208 1.58 36.32 -16.34
CA LEU A 208 0.88 35.94 -15.11
C LEU A 208 -0.64 35.91 -15.33
N ALA A 209 -1.20 36.85 -16.11
CA ALA A 209 -2.61 36.87 -16.44
C ALA A 209 -3.06 35.69 -17.33
N CYS A 210 -2.14 35.06 -18.07
CA CYS A 210 -2.41 33.87 -18.88
C CYS A 210 -2.46 32.56 -18.06
N ILE A 211 -2.00 32.59 -16.80
CA ILE A 211 -1.93 31.39 -15.95
C ILE A 211 -3.31 30.95 -15.43
N PRO A 212 -4.18 31.82 -14.87
CA PRO A 212 -5.49 31.39 -14.39
C PRO A 212 -6.36 30.69 -15.46
N PRO A 213 -6.43 31.17 -16.73
CA PRO A 213 -7.10 30.43 -17.80
C PRO A 213 -6.50 29.05 -18.05
N SER A 214 -5.17 28.93 -18.00
CA SER A 214 -4.47 27.65 -18.18
C SER A 214 -4.78 26.65 -17.07
N ILE A 215 -4.76 27.12 -15.81
CA ILE A 215 -5.14 26.33 -14.63
C ILE A 215 -6.60 25.89 -14.73
N LEU A 216 -7.51 26.80 -15.13
CA LEU A 216 -8.93 26.49 -15.27
C LEU A 216 -9.15 25.40 -16.33
N SER A 217 -8.55 25.51 -17.51
CA SER A 217 -8.63 24.48 -18.55
C SER A 217 -8.11 23.13 -18.05
N PHE A 218 -6.94 23.11 -17.40
CA PHE A 218 -6.36 21.89 -16.84
C PHE A 218 -7.28 21.26 -15.77
N ALA A 219 -7.79 22.06 -14.83
CA ALA A 219 -8.64 21.60 -13.75
C ALA A 219 -9.97 21.04 -14.28
N THR A 220 -10.57 21.68 -15.28
CA THR A 220 -11.84 21.24 -15.88
C THR A 220 -11.68 19.90 -16.58
N VAL A 221 -10.63 19.75 -17.40
CA VAL A 221 -10.30 18.49 -18.08
C VAL A 221 -9.99 17.39 -17.07
N SER A 222 -9.21 17.70 -16.02
CA SER A 222 -8.85 16.74 -14.98
C SER A 222 -10.08 16.22 -14.23
N ARG A 223 -11.03 17.09 -13.89
CA ARG A 223 -12.29 16.71 -13.23
C ARG A 223 -13.17 15.83 -14.11
N LEU A 224 -13.37 16.21 -15.38
CA LEU A 224 -14.15 15.42 -16.33
C LEU A 224 -13.52 14.05 -16.57
N ARG A 225 -12.20 14.00 -16.71
CA ARG A 225 -11.44 12.76 -16.85
C ARG A 225 -11.62 11.85 -15.63
N ALA A 226 -11.51 12.39 -14.41
CA ALA A 226 -11.68 11.62 -13.19
C ALA A 226 -13.11 11.02 -13.07
N GLN A 227 -14.16 11.79 -13.40
CA GLN A 227 -15.53 11.30 -13.35
C GLN A 227 -15.79 10.14 -14.31
N ILE A 228 -15.25 10.21 -15.53
CA ILE A 228 -15.44 9.15 -16.53
C ILE A 228 -14.56 7.95 -16.24
N SER A 229 -13.34 8.19 -15.76
CA SER A 229 -12.45 7.12 -15.31
C SER A 229 -13.10 6.27 -14.21
N ARG A 230 -13.81 6.91 -13.26
CA ARG A 230 -14.61 6.20 -12.25
C ARG A 230 -15.73 5.36 -12.88
N LYS A 231 -16.53 5.94 -13.78
CA LYS A 231 -17.60 5.21 -14.48
C LYS A 231 -17.07 4.04 -15.33
N ARG A 232 -15.89 4.20 -15.93
CA ARG A 232 -15.18 3.14 -16.65
C ARG A 232 -14.76 2.02 -15.69
N GLN A 233 -14.22 2.37 -14.53
CA GLN A 233 -13.80 1.42 -13.51
C GLN A 233 -14.98 0.58 -13.00
N GLU A 234 -16.10 1.21 -12.65
CA GLU A 234 -17.35 0.53 -12.25
C GLU A 234 -17.81 -0.49 -13.31
N SER A 235 -17.78 -0.09 -14.59
CA SER A 235 -18.17 -1.00 -15.69
C SER A 235 -17.17 -2.15 -15.92
N TYR A 236 -15.91 -1.97 -15.51
CA TYR A 236 -14.86 -2.98 -15.63
C TYR A 236 -14.91 -3.97 -14.46
N GLU A 237 -15.24 -3.48 -13.25
CA GLU A 237 -15.49 -4.31 -12.06
C GLU A 237 -16.64 -5.28 -12.30
N ASP A 238 -17.75 -4.83 -12.89
CA ASP A 238 -18.85 -5.71 -13.30
C ASP A 238 -18.38 -6.87 -14.20
N ALA A 239 -17.50 -6.59 -15.16
CA ALA A 239 -16.96 -7.61 -16.06
C ALA A 239 -15.94 -8.52 -15.33
N GLY A 240 -15.15 -7.96 -14.43
CA GLY A 240 -14.20 -8.67 -13.57
C GLY A 240 -14.90 -9.66 -12.65
N ASN A 241 -16.00 -9.26 -12.00
CA ASN A 241 -16.81 -10.12 -11.13
C ASN A 241 -17.33 -11.37 -11.86
N ILE A 242 -17.74 -11.23 -13.13
CA ILE A 242 -18.16 -12.37 -13.96
C ILE A 242 -17.00 -13.33 -14.20
N VAL A 243 -15.79 -12.82 -14.49
CA VAL A 243 -14.60 -13.64 -14.69
C VAL A 243 -14.22 -14.35 -13.39
N GLU A 244 -14.22 -13.63 -12.28
CA GLU A 244 -13.91 -14.18 -10.95
C GLU A 244 -14.87 -15.31 -10.56
N GLN A 245 -16.18 -15.11 -10.74
CA GLN A 245 -17.18 -16.15 -10.50
C GLN A 245 -16.99 -17.36 -11.43
N THR A 246 -16.71 -17.12 -12.71
CA THR A 246 -16.54 -18.18 -13.71
C THR A 246 -15.29 -19.02 -13.43
N ILE A 247 -14.16 -18.37 -13.12
CA ILE A 247 -12.88 -19.05 -12.83
C ILE A 247 -12.93 -19.69 -11.44
N GLY A 248 -13.48 -19.01 -10.43
CA GLY A 248 -13.67 -19.57 -9.09
C GLY A 248 -14.51 -20.85 -9.11
N ALA A 249 -15.52 -20.90 -9.99
CA ALA A 249 -16.36 -22.08 -10.22
C ALA A 249 -15.95 -22.88 -11.49
N ILE A 250 -14.67 -22.88 -11.88
CA ILE A 250 -14.24 -23.47 -13.16
C ILE A 250 -14.64 -24.95 -13.31
N ARG A 251 -14.58 -25.74 -12.22
CA ARG A 251 -15.00 -27.14 -12.23
C ARG A 251 -16.49 -27.26 -12.57
N THR A 252 -17.32 -26.38 -12.02
CA THR A 252 -18.76 -26.31 -12.32
C THR A 252 -18.98 -25.90 -13.76
N VAL A 253 -18.36 -24.82 -14.23
CA VAL A 253 -18.54 -24.31 -15.60
C VAL A 253 -18.20 -25.39 -16.64
N VAL A 254 -17.06 -26.07 -16.48
CA VAL A 254 -16.65 -27.15 -17.39
C VAL A 254 -17.55 -28.37 -17.27
N SER A 255 -17.95 -28.77 -16.05
CA SER A 255 -18.84 -29.93 -15.85
C SER A 255 -20.22 -29.77 -16.50
N PHE A 256 -20.68 -28.53 -16.66
CA PHE A 256 -21.95 -28.19 -17.31
C PHE A 256 -21.80 -27.70 -18.77
N ASN A 257 -20.59 -27.77 -19.36
CA ASN A 257 -20.28 -27.21 -20.70
C ASN A 257 -20.74 -25.75 -20.88
N GLY A 258 -20.57 -24.93 -19.83
CA GLY A 258 -21.09 -23.57 -19.71
C GLY A 258 -20.19 -22.48 -20.32
N GLU A 259 -19.08 -22.84 -20.97
CA GLU A 259 -18.03 -21.89 -21.38
C GLU A 259 -18.56 -20.83 -22.36
N LYS A 260 -19.37 -21.24 -23.35
CA LYS A 260 -19.96 -20.31 -24.32
C LYS A 260 -20.88 -19.29 -23.65
N LYS A 261 -21.64 -19.71 -22.62
CA LYS A 261 -22.54 -18.83 -21.88
C LYS A 261 -21.75 -17.82 -21.05
N ALA A 262 -20.68 -18.26 -20.38
CA ALA A 262 -19.79 -17.39 -19.63
C ALA A 262 -19.13 -16.33 -20.54
N ILE A 263 -18.64 -16.73 -21.71
CA ILE A 263 -18.06 -15.81 -22.72
C ILE A 263 -19.10 -14.78 -23.18
N ALA A 264 -20.33 -15.21 -23.45
CA ALA A 264 -21.39 -14.30 -23.89
C ALA A 264 -21.76 -13.28 -22.79
N MET A 265 -21.82 -13.71 -21.53
CA MET A 265 -22.04 -12.82 -20.39
C MET A 265 -20.92 -11.79 -20.27
N TYR A 266 -19.66 -12.21 -20.28
CA TYR A 266 -18.50 -11.31 -20.25
C TYR A 266 -18.56 -10.28 -21.41
N ASN A 267 -18.82 -10.75 -22.63
CA ASN A 267 -18.94 -9.89 -23.81
C ASN A 267 -20.04 -8.83 -23.69
N ASN A 268 -21.11 -9.10 -22.94
CA ASN A 268 -22.18 -8.13 -22.70
C ASN A 268 -21.74 -7.02 -21.73
N HIS A 269 -21.02 -7.38 -20.67
CA HIS A 269 -20.52 -6.42 -19.68
C HIS A 269 -19.35 -5.59 -20.23
N ILE A 270 -18.41 -6.21 -20.93
CA ILE A 270 -17.24 -5.50 -21.47
C ILE A 270 -17.61 -4.46 -22.55
N LYS A 271 -18.73 -4.65 -23.26
CA LYS A 271 -19.26 -3.66 -24.22
C LYS A 271 -19.65 -2.34 -23.56
N LYS A 272 -20.11 -2.36 -22.30
CA LYS A 272 -20.40 -1.13 -21.54
C LYS A 272 -19.11 -0.39 -21.22
N ALA A 273 -18.10 -1.11 -20.74
CA ALA A 273 -16.76 -0.55 -20.49
C ALA A 273 -16.15 0.04 -21.77
N TYR A 274 -16.28 -0.66 -22.91
CA TYR A 274 -15.80 -0.17 -24.21
C TYR A 274 -16.37 1.20 -24.59
N LYS A 275 -17.69 1.40 -24.42
CA LYS A 275 -18.32 2.71 -24.68
C LYS A 275 -17.80 3.80 -23.75
N ALA A 276 -17.58 3.49 -22.47
CA ALA A 276 -16.99 4.42 -21.51
C ALA A 276 -15.55 4.80 -21.91
N THR A 277 -14.74 3.84 -22.36
CA THR A 277 -13.37 4.07 -22.85
C THR A 277 -13.34 4.97 -24.09
N ILE A 278 -14.26 4.79 -25.04
CA ILE A 278 -14.37 5.72 -26.19
C ILE A 278 -14.64 7.15 -25.72
N MET A 279 -15.60 7.32 -24.80
CA MET A 279 -15.95 8.64 -24.28
C MET A 279 -14.79 9.31 -23.53
N GLU A 280 -14.05 8.53 -22.75
CA GLU A 280 -12.82 8.99 -22.10
C GLU A 280 -11.76 9.42 -23.12
N GLY A 281 -11.60 8.66 -24.21
CA GLY A 281 -10.68 9.01 -25.30
C GLY A 281 -11.04 10.35 -25.94
N ILE A 282 -12.33 10.58 -26.23
CA ILE A 282 -12.82 11.86 -26.79
C ILE A 282 -12.55 13.02 -25.84
N ILE A 283 -12.85 12.86 -24.54
CA ILE A 283 -12.66 13.91 -23.54
C ILE A 283 -11.19 14.18 -23.27
N THR A 284 -10.35 13.14 -23.28
CA THR A 284 -8.89 13.30 -23.16
C THR A 284 -8.34 14.03 -24.38
N GLY A 285 -8.76 13.65 -25.59
CA GLY A 285 -8.32 14.29 -26.83
C GLY A 285 -8.73 15.78 -26.92
N LEU A 286 -10.02 16.08 -26.74
CA LEU A 286 -10.53 17.45 -26.70
C LEU A 286 -9.93 18.25 -25.54
N GLY A 287 -9.74 17.62 -24.39
CA GLY A 287 -9.14 18.24 -23.21
C GLY A 287 -7.70 18.65 -23.43
N VAL A 288 -6.86 17.75 -23.94
CA VAL A 288 -5.46 18.06 -24.29
C VAL A 288 -5.40 19.14 -25.37
N GLY A 289 -6.26 19.07 -26.39
CA GLY A 289 -6.37 20.10 -27.42
C GLY A 289 -6.70 21.48 -26.85
N SER A 290 -7.65 21.56 -25.90
CA SER A 290 -8.02 22.82 -25.24
C SER A 290 -6.87 23.43 -24.42
N ILE A 291 -6.06 22.59 -23.75
CA ILE A 291 -4.89 23.03 -22.99
C ILE A 291 -3.84 23.63 -23.94
N PHE A 292 -3.51 22.93 -25.03
CA PHE A 292 -2.54 23.44 -26.01
C PHE A 292 -3.03 24.71 -26.70
N PHE A 293 -4.33 24.82 -26.99
CA PHE A 293 -4.91 26.05 -27.54
C PHE A 293 -4.63 27.26 -26.64
N VAL A 294 -4.90 27.16 -25.33
CA VAL A 294 -4.63 28.24 -24.37
C VAL A 294 -3.14 28.58 -24.29
N VAL A 295 -2.26 27.57 -24.32
CA VAL A 295 -0.79 27.78 -24.31
C VAL A 295 -0.33 28.55 -25.56
N PHE A 296 -0.76 28.14 -26.75
CA PHE A 296 -0.39 28.83 -27.99
C PHE A 296 -1.02 30.23 -28.11
N SER A 297 -2.25 30.43 -27.62
CA SER A 297 -2.84 31.78 -27.52
C SER A 297 -2.03 32.67 -26.58
N SER A 298 -1.54 32.11 -25.46
CA SER A 298 -0.68 32.84 -24.52
C SER A 298 0.65 33.24 -25.17
N TYR A 299 1.27 32.35 -25.96
CA TYR A 299 2.45 32.70 -26.74
C TYR A 299 2.19 33.81 -27.75
N SER A 300 1.08 33.73 -28.49
CA SER A 300 0.71 34.76 -29.46
C SER A 300 0.58 36.13 -28.80
N LEU A 301 -0.12 36.21 -27.66
CA LEU A 301 -0.25 37.43 -26.88
C LEU A 301 1.09 37.95 -26.36
N ALA A 302 1.93 37.05 -25.85
CA ALA A 302 3.24 37.38 -25.30
C ALA A 302 4.19 37.93 -26.36
N PHE A 303 4.23 37.33 -27.55
CA PHE A 303 5.06 37.82 -28.65
C PHE A 303 4.52 39.11 -29.24
N TRP A 304 3.21 39.26 -29.40
CA TRP A 304 2.61 40.51 -29.87
C TRP A 304 2.90 41.68 -28.94
N TYR A 305 2.67 41.52 -27.63
CA TYR A 305 2.96 42.55 -26.65
C TYR A 305 4.47 42.76 -26.46
N GLY A 306 5.26 41.69 -26.48
CA GLY A 306 6.72 41.73 -26.45
C GLY A 306 7.31 42.53 -27.62
N ALA A 307 6.81 42.33 -28.84
CA ALA A 307 7.22 43.12 -30.00
C ALA A 307 6.91 44.62 -29.82
N LYS A 308 5.75 44.95 -29.25
CA LYS A 308 5.41 46.35 -28.91
C LYS A 308 6.34 46.94 -27.86
N LEU A 309 6.75 46.16 -26.86
CA LEU A 309 7.71 46.58 -25.83
C LEU A 309 9.12 46.81 -26.41
N ILE A 310 9.54 45.99 -27.38
CA ILE A 310 10.82 46.19 -28.09
C ILE A 310 10.81 47.56 -28.79
N ILE A 311 9.74 47.87 -29.52
CA ILE A 311 9.61 49.13 -30.28
C ILE A 311 9.47 50.36 -29.36
N SER A 312 8.70 50.26 -28.26
CA SER A 312 8.28 51.42 -27.46
C SER A 312 9.02 51.64 -26.15
N LYS A 313 9.66 50.60 -25.59
CA LYS A 313 10.24 50.60 -24.23
C LYS A 313 11.69 50.09 -24.20
N GLY A 314 12.29 49.80 -25.35
CA GLY A 314 13.71 49.41 -25.44
C GLY A 314 14.01 48.00 -24.94
N TYR A 315 13.03 47.10 -24.94
CA TYR A 315 13.26 45.68 -24.66
C TYR A 315 14.10 45.03 -25.78
N THR A 316 14.91 44.03 -25.46
CA THR A 316 15.62 43.21 -26.47
C THR A 316 14.81 41.97 -26.84
N GLY A 317 15.07 41.40 -28.02
CA GLY A 317 14.47 40.11 -28.43
C GLY A 317 14.81 38.97 -27.46
N GLY A 318 16.04 38.95 -26.94
CA GLY A 318 16.46 37.97 -25.93
C GLY A 318 15.73 38.15 -24.60
N GLN A 319 15.53 39.38 -24.12
CA GLN A 319 14.74 39.65 -22.91
C GLN A 319 13.31 39.12 -23.03
N VAL A 320 12.64 39.37 -24.17
CA VAL A 320 11.27 38.89 -24.40
C VAL A 320 11.23 37.35 -24.38
N ILE A 321 12.14 36.69 -25.10
CA ILE A 321 12.19 35.22 -25.14
C ILE A 321 12.49 34.63 -23.75
N ASN A 322 13.41 35.24 -22.99
CA ASN A 322 13.72 34.80 -21.63
C ASN A 322 12.48 34.84 -20.73
N ILE A 323 11.77 35.96 -20.69
CA ILE A 323 10.60 36.15 -19.83
C ILE A 323 9.50 35.15 -20.17
N VAL A 324 9.23 34.98 -21.47
CA VAL A 324 8.19 34.05 -21.95
C VAL A 324 8.53 32.61 -21.56
N PHE A 325 9.77 32.17 -21.79
CA PHE A 325 10.17 30.79 -21.53
C PHE A 325 10.31 30.52 -20.03
N ALA A 326 10.91 31.44 -19.26
CA ALA A 326 11.08 31.27 -17.81
C ALA A 326 9.75 31.13 -17.07
N ILE A 327 8.77 31.99 -17.39
CA ILE A 327 7.44 31.94 -16.75
C ILE A 327 6.66 30.71 -17.22
N LEU A 328 6.76 30.33 -18.50
CA LEU A 328 6.06 29.15 -18.98
C LEU A 328 6.61 27.87 -18.36
N VAL A 329 7.92 27.67 -18.41
CA VAL A 329 8.58 26.50 -17.82
C VAL A 329 8.27 26.42 -16.32
N GLY A 330 8.37 27.55 -15.61
CA GLY A 330 7.95 27.63 -14.21
C GLY A 330 6.49 27.23 -14.01
N SER A 331 5.57 27.73 -14.83
CA SER A 331 4.13 27.41 -14.75
C SER A 331 3.81 25.95 -15.10
N MET A 332 4.61 25.29 -15.93
CA MET A 332 4.44 23.86 -16.22
C MET A 332 4.96 22.98 -15.08
N ALA A 333 6.02 23.42 -14.39
CA ALA A 333 6.63 22.66 -13.29
C ALA A 333 5.66 22.39 -12.13
N ILE A 334 4.77 23.33 -11.81
CA ILE A 334 3.75 23.11 -10.77
C ILE A 334 2.70 22.07 -11.21
N GLY A 335 2.37 22.01 -12.51
CA GLY A 335 1.47 21.00 -13.06
C GLY A 335 2.06 19.60 -13.00
N THR A 336 3.36 19.46 -13.25
CA THR A 336 4.07 18.18 -13.15
C THR A 336 4.41 17.78 -11.71
N ALA A 337 4.18 18.64 -10.72
CA ALA A 337 4.37 18.34 -9.30
C ALA A 337 3.21 17.52 -8.70
N SER A 338 2.05 17.49 -9.37
CA SER A 338 0.86 16.80 -8.86
C SER A 338 1.09 15.32 -8.52
N PRO A 339 1.76 14.50 -9.35
CA PRO A 339 2.02 13.09 -9.00
C PRO A 339 2.91 12.93 -7.76
N SER A 340 3.88 13.83 -7.54
CA SER A 340 4.71 13.80 -6.32
C SER A 340 3.89 14.10 -5.08
N ILE A 341 2.96 15.05 -5.15
CA ILE A 341 2.05 15.38 -4.04
C ILE A 341 1.14 14.17 -3.74
N SER A 342 0.59 13.54 -4.77
CA SER A 342 -0.23 12.33 -4.61
C SER A 342 0.56 11.19 -3.95
N ALA A 343 1.78 10.92 -4.40
CA ALA A 343 2.63 9.87 -3.83
C ALA A 343 2.94 10.13 -2.35
N ILE A 344 3.21 11.39 -1.97
CA ILE A 344 3.42 11.77 -0.56
C ILE A 344 2.16 11.48 0.27
N ALA A 345 0.97 11.84 -0.24
CA ALA A 345 -0.30 11.59 0.46
C ALA A 345 -0.62 10.08 0.60
N GLU A 346 -0.35 9.29 -0.44
CA GLU A 346 -0.47 7.83 -0.39
C GLU A 346 0.48 7.22 0.65
N GLY A 347 1.73 7.70 0.69
CA GLY A 347 2.70 7.31 1.72
C GLY A 347 2.29 7.69 3.15
N GLN A 348 1.64 8.85 3.36
CA GLN A 348 1.10 9.24 4.66
C GLN A 348 0.00 8.28 5.12
N SER A 349 -0.87 7.85 4.21
CA SER A 349 -1.92 6.86 4.50
C SER A 349 -1.33 5.49 4.83
N ALA A 350 -0.31 5.05 4.08
CA ALA A 350 0.41 3.81 4.35
C ALA A 350 1.15 3.86 5.70
N ALA A 351 1.84 4.97 6.00
CA ALA A 351 2.54 5.17 7.26
C ALA A 351 1.59 5.12 8.47
N GLN A 352 0.37 5.65 8.34
CA GLN A 352 -0.64 5.56 9.37
C GLN A 352 -0.95 4.11 9.76
N ARG A 353 -1.21 3.26 8.77
CA ARG A 353 -1.52 1.83 9.01
C ARG A 353 -0.36 1.10 9.67
N LEU A 354 0.87 1.39 9.26
CA LEU A 354 2.05 0.78 9.89
C LEU A 354 2.27 1.29 11.30
N PHE A 355 2.15 2.59 11.54
CA PHE A 355 2.38 3.20 12.85
C PHE A 355 1.33 2.78 13.87
N GLU A 356 0.09 2.52 13.44
CA GLU A 356 -0.95 1.97 14.30
C GLU A 356 -0.52 0.62 14.89
N ILE A 357 0.02 -0.28 14.05
CA ILE A 357 0.51 -1.59 14.50
C ILE A 357 1.80 -1.47 15.32
N ILE A 358 2.74 -0.64 14.87
CA ILE A 358 4.04 -0.46 15.56
C ILE A 358 3.85 0.09 16.97
N ASN A 359 2.88 0.99 17.17
CA ASN A 359 2.61 1.59 18.47
C ASN A 359 1.59 0.79 19.31
N ARG A 360 0.92 -0.24 18.75
CA ARG A 360 -0.03 -1.09 19.47
C ARG A 360 0.71 -1.92 20.51
N LYS A 361 0.26 -1.84 21.76
CA LYS A 361 0.69 -2.73 22.84
C LYS A 361 -0.32 -3.87 22.97
N PRO A 362 0.08 -5.14 22.79
CA PRO A 362 -0.81 -6.26 22.97
C PRO A 362 -1.15 -6.44 24.46
N ASN A 363 -2.31 -7.04 24.75
CA ASN A 363 -2.71 -7.36 26.12
C ASN A 363 -1.89 -8.53 26.68
N ILE A 364 -1.57 -9.50 25.82
CA ILE A 364 -0.72 -10.65 26.14
C ILE A 364 0.61 -10.42 25.41
N ASP A 365 1.60 -9.92 26.15
CA ASP A 365 2.88 -9.48 25.59
C ASP A 365 4.00 -10.48 25.90
N ILE A 366 4.63 -11.01 24.86
CA ILE A 366 5.76 -11.96 25.01
C ILE A 366 7.05 -11.28 25.49
N ASN A 367 7.18 -9.97 25.26
CA ASN A 367 8.37 -9.21 25.65
C ASN A 367 8.30 -8.71 27.10
N ASP A 368 7.18 -8.94 27.80
CA ASP A 368 7.05 -8.60 29.21
C ASP A 368 7.76 -9.65 30.10
N THR A 369 8.83 -9.21 30.76
CA THR A 369 9.64 -10.03 31.68
C THR A 369 9.28 -9.85 33.14
N SER A 370 8.22 -9.09 33.46
CA SER A 370 7.80 -8.82 34.85
C SER A 370 7.11 -9.99 35.53
N GLY A 371 6.74 -11.03 34.79
CA GLY A 371 6.06 -12.23 35.31
C GLY A 371 6.95 -13.12 36.17
N ILE A 372 6.29 -13.99 36.95
CA ILE A 372 6.94 -14.96 37.84
C ILE A 372 7.52 -16.11 37.00
N VAL A 373 8.72 -16.55 37.35
CA VAL A 373 9.36 -17.77 36.83
C VAL A 373 9.46 -18.77 37.98
N LEU A 374 8.87 -19.95 37.80
CA LEU A 374 8.99 -21.03 38.79
C LEU A 374 10.30 -21.79 38.55
N GLU A 375 11.03 -22.10 39.63
CA GLU A 375 12.28 -22.86 39.55
C GLU A 375 12.00 -24.32 39.21
N ASP A 376 11.04 -24.93 39.91
CA ASP A 376 10.57 -26.30 39.68
C ASP A 376 9.10 -26.27 39.24
N ILE A 377 8.80 -26.98 38.15
CA ILE A 377 7.44 -27.17 37.63
C ILE A 377 7.07 -28.65 37.81
N GLU A 378 6.00 -28.91 38.56
CA GLU A 378 5.47 -30.27 38.75
C GLU A 378 4.54 -30.65 37.60
N GLY A 379 3.79 -29.69 37.06
CA GLY A 379 2.92 -29.88 35.90
C GLY A 379 1.45 -30.18 36.25
N ASP A 380 0.98 -29.72 37.41
CA ASP A 380 -0.45 -29.70 37.74
C ASP A 380 -1.14 -28.57 36.97
N VAL A 381 -2.25 -28.87 36.28
CA VAL A 381 -3.00 -27.88 35.49
C VAL A 381 -4.45 -27.85 35.95
N GLU A 382 -4.94 -26.66 36.29
CA GLU A 382 -6.30 -26.49 36.82
C GLU A 382 -7.02 -25.32 36.15
N LEU A 383 -8.25 -25.56 35.66
CA LEU A 383 -9.16 -24.54 35.17
C LEU A 383 -10.31 -24.43 36.19
N LYS A 384 -10.55 -23.23 36.72
CA LYS A 384 -11.60 -22.93 37.70
C LYS A 384 -12.64 -21.99 37.12
N ASP A 385 -13.87 -22.47 36.99
CA ASP A 385 -15.04 -21.71 36.54
C ASP A 385 -14.75 -20.84 35.30
N VAL A 386 -14.12 -21.42 34.29
CA VAL A 386 -13.64 -20.66 33.13
C VAL A 386 -14.80 -20.34 32.18
N PHE A 387 -15.01 -19.03 31.95
CA PHE A 387 -15.93 -18.51 30.94
C PHE A 387 -15.14 -17.84 29.81
N PHE A 388 -15.43 -18.23 28.56
CA PHE A 388 -14.69 -17.73 27.42
C PHE A 388 -15.52 -17.61 26.14
N ARG A 389 -15.22 -16.54 25.39
CA ARG A 389 -15.73 -16.23 24.05
C ARG A 389 -14.58 -15.81 23.16
N TYR A 390 -14.57 -16.30 21.92
CA TYR A 390 -13.60 -15.81 20.94
C TYR A 390 -13.93 -14.36 20.56
N PRO A 391 -12.93 -13.47 20.46
CA PRO A 391 -13.15 -12.08 20.05
C PRO A 391 -13.82 -11.94 18.68
N ALA A 392 -13.55 -12.85 17.74
CA ALA A 392 -14.20 -12.88 16.43
C ALA A 392 -15.69 -13.27 16.48
N ARG A 393 -16.18 -13.84 17.59
CA ARG A 393 -17.58 -14.27 17.79
C ARG A 393 -18.04 -13.92 19.21
N PRO A 394 -18.20 -12.63 19.54
CA PRO A 394 -18.46 -12.18 20.92
C PRO A 394 -19.83 -12.60 21.46
N GLU A 395 -20.76 -12.97 20.59
CA GLU A 395 -22.11 -13.41 20.96
C GLU A 395 -22.16 -14.88 21.38
N GLN A 396 -21.14 -15.68 21.06
CA GLN A 396 -21.13 -17.11 21.32
C GLN A 396 -20.25 -17.46 22.52
N LEU A 397 -20.88 -17.92 23.60
CA LEU A 397 -20.19 -18.52 24.73
C LEU A 397 -19.69 -19.93 24.36
N ILE A 398 -18.38 -20.15 24.48
CA ILE A 398 -17.74 -21.43 24.14
C ILE A 398 -17.47 -22.26 25.39
N LEU A 399 -16.86 -21.63 26.40
CA LEU A 399 -16.68 -22.22 27.73
C LEU A 399 -17.64 -21.53 28.69
N ASP A 400 -18.46 -22.31 29.38
CA ASP A 400 -19.50 -21.87 30.30
C ASP A 400 -19.27 -22.48 31.68
N GLY A 401 -18.44 -21.84 32.50
CA GLY A 401 -18.10 -22.30 33.84
C GLY A 401 -17.32 -23.62 33.86
N LEU A 402 -16.38 -23.83 32.93
CA LEU A 402 -15.62 -25.08 32.86
C LEU A 402 -14.67 -25.22 34.07
N CYS A 403 -14.82 -26.31 34.80
CA CYS A 403 -13.87 -26.76 35.83
C CYS A 403 -13.15 -28.04 35.38
N LEU A 404 -11.82 -28.02 35.42
CA LEU A 404 -10.98 -29.15 35.01
C LEU A 404 -9.72 -29.19 35.89
N GLN A 405 -9.29 -30.38 36.30
CA GLN A 405 -8.00 -30.55 36.99
C GLN A 405 -7.25 -31.75 36.39
N VAL A 406 -6.00 -31.52 36.00
CA VAL A 406 -5.08 -32.52 35.46
C VAL A 406 -3.90 -32.64 36.43
N PRO A 407 -3.88 -33.69 37.27
CA PRO A 407 -2.78 -33.93 38.19
C PRO A 407 -1.46 -34.18 37.46
N SER A 408 -0.36 -33.72 38.06
CA SER A 408 0.99 -33.99 37.55
C SER A 408 1.21 -35.49 37.27
N GLY A 409 1.89 -35.78 36.15
CA GLY A 409 2.24 -37.14 35.73
C GLY A 409 1.08 -37.97 35.16
N THR A 410 -0.11 -37.38 35.02
CA THR A 410 -1.28 -38.06 34.45
C THR A 410 -1.58 -37.61 33.02
N THR A 411 -2.25 -38.47 32.26
CA THR A 411 -2.75 -38.15 30.92
C THR A 411 -4.27 -38.01 30.97
N MET A 412 -4.78 -36.86 30.55
CA MET A 412 -6.22 -36.62 30.42
C MET A 412 -6.63 -36.59 28.94
N ALA A 413 -7.69 -37.32 28.61
CA ALA A 413 -8.32 -37.28 27.29
C ALA A 413 -9.63 -36.48 27.34
N ILE A 414 -9.76 -35.47 26.47
CA ILE A 414 -10.97 -34.66 26.35
C ILE A 414 -11.75 -35.11 25.10
N VAL A 415 -12.93 -35.68 25.30
CA VAL A 415 -13.82 -36.15 24.22
C VAL A 415 -15.10 -35.34 24.16
N GLY A 416 -15.65 -35.16 22.97
CA GLY A 416 -16.88 -34.41 22.77
C GLY A 416 -17.16 -34.10 21.30
N GLU A 417 -18.39 -33.66 21.01
CA GLU A 417 -18.83 -33.30 19.67
C GLU A 417 -18.01 -32.14 19.05
N SER A 418 -18.03 -32.01 17.72
CA SER A 418 -17.35 -30.89 17.06
C SER A 418 -17.90 -29.55 17.57
N GLY A 419 -17.02 -28.60 17.88
CA GLY A 419 -17.41 -27.30 18.44
C GLY A 419 -17.62 -27.26 19.96
N SER A 420 -17.44 -28.36 20.69
CA SER A 420 -17.60 -28.42 22.16
C SER A 420 -16.51 -27.70 22.98
N GLY A 421 -15.63 -26.90 22.36
CA GLY A 421 -14.58 -26.16 23.07
C GLY A 421 -13.28 -26.92 23.39
N LYS A 422 -13.06 -28.13 22.86
CA LYS A 422 -11.85 -28.94 23.13
C LYS A 422 -10.53 -28.19 22.86
N SER A 423 -10.38 -27.65 21.65
CA SER A 423 -9.19 -26.88 21.26
C SER A 423 -9.10 -25.54 22.01
N THR A 424 -10.23 -25.03 22.50
CA THR A 424 -10.29 -23.82 23.32
C THR A 424 -9.65 -24.05 24.68
N VAL A 425 -9.83 -25.23 25.29
CA VAL A 425 -9.12 -25.59 26.54
C VAL A 425 -7.60 -25.51 26.34
N ILE A 426 -7.09 -26.08 25.25
CA ILE A 426 -5.65 -26.01 24.90
C ILE A 426 -5.22 -24.55 24.74
N SER A 427 -6.01 -23.75 24.02
CA SER A 427 -5.74 -22.32 23.79
C SER A 427 -5.69 -21.50 25.09
N MET A 428 -6.45 -21.88 26.11
CA MET A 428 -6.41 -21.26 27.44
C MET A 428 -5.12 -21.61 28.19
N VAL A 429 -4.72 -22.89 28.18
CA VAL A 429 -3.51 -23.37 28.87
C VAL A 429 -2.24 -22.76 28.25
N GLU A 430 -2.18 -22.64 26.92
CA GLU A 430 -1.08 -21.96 26.23
C GLU A 430 -1.11 -20.42 26.30
N ARG A 431 -2.15 -19.89 26.95
CA ARG A 431 -2.42 -18.46 27.09
C ARG A 431 -2.38 -17.75 25.74
N PHE A 432 -3.03 -18.32 24.72
CA PHE A 432 -3.31 -17.60 23.48
C PHE A 432 -4.44 -16.58 23.67
N TYR A 433 -5.32 -16.86 24.63
CA TYR A 433 -6.33 -15.93 25.10
C TYR A 433 -6.43 -15.98 26.62
N ASP A 434 -6.88 -14.87 27.20
CA ASP A 434 -7.22 -14.81 28.61
C ASP A 434 -8.72 -15.12 28.81
N PRO A 435 -9.09 -15.86 29.86
CA PRO A 435 -10.50 -16.08 30.18
C PRO A 435 -11.18 -14.77 30.62
N GLN A 436 -12.48 -14.64 30.31
CA GLN A 436 -13.29 -13.47 30.69
C GLN A 436 -13.67 -13.51 32.17
N ALA A 437 -13.93 -14.70 32.69
CA ALA A 437 -14.12 -14.98 34.11
C ALA A 437 -13.54 -16.38 34.44
N GLY A 438 -13.23 -16.60 35.71
CA GLY A 438 -12.50 -17.78 36.17
C GLY A 438 -10.98 -17.63 36.02
N GLU A 439 -10.26 -18.70 36.34
CA GLU A 439 -8.80 -18.72 36.35
C GLU A 439 -8.25 -20.01 35.75
N VAL A 440 -7.05 -19.91 35.16
CA VAL A 440 -6.26 -21.05 34.69
C VAL A 440 -4.96 -21.04 35.48
N LEU A 441 -4.65 -22.16 36.10
CA LEU A 441 -3.57 -22.30 37.07
C LEU A 441 -2.62 -23.40 36.60
N VAL A 442 -1.32 -23.16 36.78
CA VAL A 442 -0.26 -24.17 36.64
C VAL A 442 0.46 -24.22 37.98
N ASP A 443 0.53 -25.39 38.59
CA ASP A 443 1.07 -25.62 39.94
C ASP A 443 0.48 -24.64 40.99
N GLY A 444 -0.83 -24.40 40.90
CA GLY A 444 -1.56 -23.47 41.77
C GLY A 444 -1.32 -21.98 41.52
N VAL A 445 -0.49 -21.61 40.54
CA VAL A 445 -0.20 -20.21 40.18
C VAL A 445 -0.96 -19.83 38.92
N ASN A 446 -1.64 -18.68 38.94
CA ASN A 446 -2.42 -18.22 37.79
C ASN A 446 -1.49 -17.90 36.60
N ILE A 447 -1.77 -18.47 35.42
CA ILE A 447 -0.96 -18.29 34.21
C ILE A 447 -0.79 -16.82 33.80
N LYS A 448 -1.69 -15.93 34.23
CA LYS A 448 -1.60 -14.48 34.00
C LYS A 448 -0.40 -13.84 34.69
N SER A 449 -0.01 -14.39 35.84
CA SER A 449 1.11 -13.91 36.66
C SER A 449 2.47 -14.49 36.26
N LEU A 450 2.49 -15.56 35.44
CA LEU A 450 3.70 -16.21 34.96
C LEU A 450 4.29 -15.46 33.77
N GLN A 451 5.62 -15.51 33.63
CA GLN A 451 6.31 -15.00 32.44
C GLN A 451 5.95 -15.86 31.21
N LEU A 452 5.39 -15.23 30.17
CA LEU A 452 4.82 -15.93 29.02
C LEU A 452 5.85 -16.77 28.24
N GLN A 453 7.05 -16.20 28.04
CA GLN A 453 8.13 -16.91 27.34
C GLN A 453 8.58 -18.17 28.10
N TRP A 454 8.64 -18.10 29.43
CA TRP A 454 8.97 -19.25 30.27
C TRP A 454 7.85 -20.30 30.23
N LEU A 455 6.59 -19.87 30.39
CA LEU A 455 5.41 -20.76 30.36
C LEU A 455 5.37 -21.56 29.05
N ARG A 456 5.48 -20.89 27.90
CA ARG A 456 5.48 -21.55 26.58
C ARG A 456 6.74 -22.38 26.34
N GLY A 457 7.85 -22.09 27.01
CA GLY A 457 9.04 -22.95 26.99
C GLY A 457 8.89 -24.26 27.78
N LYS A 458 7.84 -24.40 28.61
CA LYS A 458 7.52 -25.62 29.35
C LYS A 458 6.37 -26.43 28.75
N ILE A 459 5.68 -25.90 27.74
CA ILE A 459 4.54 -26.53 27.09
C ILE A 459 4.93 -26.92 25.67
N SER A 460 4.54 -28.12 25.24
CA SER A 460 4.70 -28.60 23.87
C SER A 460 3.33 -28.86 23.25
N LEU A 461 3.04 -28.19 22.14
CA LEU A 461 1.81 -28.38 21.37
C LEU A 461 2.06 -29.23 20.12
N VAL A 462 1.18 -30.20 19.90
CA VAL A 462 1.05 -30.90 18.62
C VAL A 462 -0.28 -30.53 17.99
N SER A 463 -0.24 -29.67 16.98
CA SER A 463 -1.44 -29.19 16.29
C SER A 463 -2.09 -30.28 15.44
N GLN A 464 -3.43 -30.17 15.27
CA GLN A 464 -4.20 -31.09 14.43
C GLN A 464 -3.70 -31.12 12.98
N GLU A 465 -3.34 -29.95 12.45
CA GLU A 465 -2.67 -29.79 11.15
C GLU A 465 -1.21 -29.36 11.41
N PRO A 466 -0.23 -30.28 11.38
CA PRO A 466 1.16 -29.91 11.54
C PRO A 466 1.64 -29.04 10.39
N LEU A 467 2.28 -27.92 10.74
CA LEU A 467 2.85 -26.96 9.81
C LEU A 467 4.37 -27.02 9.92
N LEU A 468 5.04 -27.08 8.77
CA LEU A 468 6.49 -26.98 8.67
C LEU A 468 6.87 -25.69 7.95
N PHE A 469 7.89 -25.02 8.45
CA PHE A 469 8.48 -23.88 7.78
C PHE A 469 9.24 -24.34 6.53
N MET A 470 9.30 -23.46 5.54
CA MET A 470 9.98 -23.67 4.25
C MET A 470 11.51 -23.59 4.41
N THR A 471 12.06 -24.45 5.25
CA THR A 471 13.48 -24.56 5.63
C THR A 471 13.87 -26.04 5.71
N SER A 472 15.07 -26.36 6.17
CA SER A 472 15.49 -27.75 6.31
C SER A 472 14.72 -28.50 7.40
N ILE A 473 14.72 -29.84 7.37
CA ILE A 473 14.17 -30.67 8.46
C ILE A 473 14.90 -30.36 9.78
N LYS A 474 16.23 -30.19 9.71
CA LYS A 474 17.05 -29.82 10.86
C LYS A 474 16.57 -28.50 11.46
N ASP A 475 16.38 -27.47 10.62
CA ASP A 475 15.97 -26.14 11.08
C ASP A 475 14.55 -26.15 11.67
N ASN A 476 13.64 -26.94 11.09
CA ASN A 476 12.31 -27.16 11.66
C ASN A 476 12.36 -27.83 13.05
N ILE A 477 13.28 -28.76 13.29
CA ILE A 477 13.44 -29.39 14.61
C ILE A 477 14.10 -28.40 15.59
N THR A 478 15.11 -27.63 15.17
CA THR A 478 15.77 -26.63 16.03
C THR A 478 14.88 -25.43 16.34
N TYR A 479 13.78 -25.21 15.63
CA TYR A 479 12.74 -24.25 16.03
C TYR A 479 12.18 -24.54 17.43
N GLY A 480 12.14 -25.80 17.87
CA GLY A 480 11.70 -26.18 19.22
C GLY A 480 12.78 -25.97 20.30
N LYS A 481 14.06 -26.02 19.92
CA LYS A 481 15.22 -25.76 20.80
C LYS A 481 16.38 -25.23 19.97
N ALA A 482 16.61 -23.92 20.05
CA ALA A 482 17.55 -23.21 19.17
C ALA A 482 19.01 -23.68 19.31
N ASP A 483 19.40 -24.15 20.49
CA ASP A 483 20.73 -24.64 20.84
C ASP A 483 20.84 -26.17 20.80
N ALA A 484 19.90 -26.88 20.15
CA ALA A 484 19.91 -28.33 20.07
C ALA A 484 21.14 -28.87 19.33
N THR A 485 21.81 -29.83 19.96
CA THR A 485 22.95 -30.52 19.32
C THR A 485 22.46 -31.51 18.27
N ILE A 486 23.32 -31.90 17.32
CA ILE A 486 22.98 -32.88 16.27
C ILE A 486 22.52 -34.21 16.89
N GLU A 487 23.13 -34.63 18.00
CA GLU A 487 22.76 -35.85 18.70
C GLU A 487 21.39 -35.76 19.38
N GLU A 488 21.04 -34.60 19.96
CA GLU A 488 19.69 -34.34 20.47
C GLU A 488 18.64 -34.38 19.36
N ILE A 489 18.96 -33.81 18.18
CA ILE A 489 18.07 -33.81 17.01
C ILE A 489 17.81 -35.24 16.51
N LYS A 490 18.87 -36.06 16.37
CA LYS A 490 18.73 -37.47 15.98
C LYS A 490 17.90 -38.25 16.98
N ARG A 491 18.18 -38.09 18.28
CA ARG A 491 17.42 -38.75 19.35
C ARG A 491 15.95 -38.34 19.36
N ALA A 492 15.64 -37.06 19.14
CA ALA A 492 14.27 -36.58 19.03
C ALA A 492 13.56 -37.19 17.81
N ALA A 493 14.25 -37.28 16.66
CA ALA A 493 13.71 -37.91 15.46
C ALA A 493 13.49 -39.42 15.62
N GLU A 494 14.34 -40.12 16.37
CA GLU A 494 14.15 -41.53 16.75
C GLU A 494 12.92 -41.71 17.64
N LEU A 495 12.79 -40.91 18.70
CA LEU A 495 11.64 -40.96 19.61
C LEU A 495 10.32 -40.63 18.91
N ALA A 496 10.35 -39.76 17.90
CA ALA A 496 9.19 -39.41 17.07
C ALA A 496 8.94 -40.41 15.92
N ASN A 497 9.68 -41.51 15.82
CA ASN A 497 9.64 -42.48 14.70
C ASN A 497 9.90 -41.87 13.30
N ALA A 498 10.55 -40.71 13.23
CA ALA A 498 10.86 -40.00 11.99
C ALA A 498 12.23 -40.37 11.40
N ALA A 499 13.15 -40.95 12.19
CA ALA A 499 14.52 -41.24 11.77
C ALA A 499 14.61 -42.09 10.49
N THR A 500 13.86 -43.21 10.44
CA THR A 500 13.87 -44.12 9.28
C THR A 500 13.31 -43.51 8.00
N PHE A 501 12.42 -42.52 8.13
CA PHE A 501 11.89 -41.77 7.00
C PHE A 501 12.92 -40.78 6.48
N ILE A 502 13.55 -40.03 7.39
CA ILE A 502 14.57 -39.04 7.06
C ILE A 502 15.76 -39.71 6.36
N GLU A 503 16.17 -40.89 6.81
CA GLU A 503 17.26 -41.68 6.20
C GLU A 503 16.99 -42.13 4.75
N LYS A 504 15.72 -42.28 4.37
CA LYS A 504 15.33 -42.73 3.02
C LYS A 504 15.19 -41.60 2.02
N LEU A 505 15.24 -40.34 2.47
CA LEU A 505 15.19 -39.21 1.56
C LEU A 505 16.49 -39.17 0.74
N PRO A 506 16.44 -38.92 -0.58
CA PRO A 506 17.65 -38.77 -1.36
C PRO A 506 18.46 -37.57 -0.83
N ASP A 507 19.72 -37.83 -0.50
CA ASP A 507 20.77 -36.89 -0.02
C ASP A 507 20.91 -36.69 1.51
N VAL A 508 21.07 -37.80 2.24
CA VAL A 508 21.41 -37.83 3.67
C VAL A 508 22.93 -37.84 3.83
N LEU A 509 23.57 -36.66 3.98
CA LEU A 509 24.88 -36.40 4.65
C LEU A 509 25.73 -35.24 4.08
N SER A 510 25.20 -34.36 3.22
CA SER A 510 25.92 -33.11 2.91
C SER A 510 25.29 -31.93 3.65
N GLU A 511 26.12 -30.98 4.09
CA GLU A 511 25.80 -29.80 4.92
C GLU A 511 24.81 -28.79 4.28
N THR A 512 24.03 -29.24 3.30
CA THR A 512 23.03 -28.46 2.55
C THR A 512 21.72 -29.25 2.51
N LEU A 513 21.01 -29.32 3.64
CA LEU A 513 19.67 -29.93 3.74
C LEU A 513 18.62 -29.04 3.03
N LEU A 514 18.58 -29.10 1.70
CA LEU A 514 17.56 -28.48 0.86
C LEU A 514 16.57 -29.55 0.39
N ILE A 515 15.59 -29.88 1.23
CA ILE A 515 14.28 -30.29 0.72
C ILE A 515 13.32 -29.19 1.08
N TYR A 516 12.97 -28.37 0.08
CA TYR A 516 11.78 -27.55 0.16
C TYR A 516 10.59 -28.47 0.46
N VAL A 517 9.92 -28.22 1.59
CA VAL A 517 8.69 -28.93 1.99
C VAL A 517 7.57 -28.82 0.94
N SER A 518 7.73 -27.99 -0.11
CA SER A 518 6.76 -27.84 -1.20
C SER A 518 6.37 -29.16 -1.89
N TYR A 519 7.17 -30.22 -1.77
CA TYR A 519 6.88 -31.54 -2.35
C TYR A 519 6.50 -32.63 -1.34
N LEU A 520 6.59 -32.38 -0.04
CA LEU A 520 6.13 -33.32 0.99
C LEU A 520 4.62 -33.16 1.15
N SER A 521 3.88 -33.86 0.28
CA SER A 521 2.43 -33.98 0.44
C SER A 521 2.15 -34.68 1.76
N PHE A 522 1.30 -34.10 2.60
CA PHE A 522 0.89 -34.60 3.93
C PHE A 522 0.57 -36.11 3.95
N CYS A 523 0.08 -36.65 2.83
CA CYS A 523 -0.14 -38.08 2.63
C CYS A 523 1.11 -38.94 2.89
N GLN A 524 2.33 -38.48 2.63
CA GLN A 524 3.55 -39.28 2.87
C GLN A 524 3.97 -39.33 4.35
N LEU A 525 3.63 -38.31 5.15
CA LEU A 525 3.95 -38.28 6.59
C LEU A 525 3.06 -39.23 7.40
N ILE A 526 1.79 -39.40 7.00
CA ILE A 526 0.86 -40.33 7.66
C ILE A 526 0.94 -41.74 7.08
N SER A 527 1.19 -41.91 5.77
CA SER A 527 1.23 -43.25 5.14
C SER A 527 2.44 -44.11 5.55
N CYS A 528 3.43 -43.55 6.25
CA CYS A 528 4.59 -44.28 6.75
C CYS A 528 4.51 -44.64 8.24
N LEU A 529 3.47 -44.21 8.97
CA LEU A 529 3.16 -44.74 10.29
C LEU A 529 2.42 -46.09 10.12
N PRO A 530 2.91 -47.19 10.74
CA PRO A 530 2.23 -48.48 10.63
C PRO A 530 0.79 -48.39 11.19
N PRO A 531 -0.20 -49.06 10.56
CA PRO A 531 -1.62 -48.97 10.96
C PRO A 531 -1.97 -49.66 12.29
N HIS A 532 -0.98 -49.93 13.15
CA HIS A 532 -1.17 -50.61 14.42
C HIS A 532 -0.37 -49.94 15.52
N THR A 533 -0.98 -48.95 16.16
CA THR A 533 -0.88 -48.70 17.61
C THR A 533 -1.96 -47.68 17.94
N GLY A 534 -3.15 -48.21 18.25
CA GLY A 534 -4.10 -47.44 19.04
C GLY A 534 -3.52 -47.26 20.44
N ILE A 535 -3.46 -46.02 20.88
CA ILE A 535 -3.51 -45.66 22.30
C ILE A 535 -4.76 -44.81 22.46
#